data_AF-A0A183ETK2-F1
#
_entry.id   AF-A0A183ETK2-F1
#
_cell.length_a   1.000
_cell.length_b   1.000
_cell.length_c   1.000
_cell.angle_alpha   90.00
_cell.angle_beta   90.00
_cell.angle_gamma   90.00
#
_symmetry.space_group_name_H-M   'P 1'
#
loop_
_entity.id
_entity.type
_entity.pdbx_description
1 polymer ?
#
loop_
_entity_poly.entity_id
_entity_poly.type
_entity_poly.pdbx_seq_one_letter_code
_entity_poly.pdbx_strand_id
1 'polypeptide(L)'
;LDEHLKTEKIDRACEKCGAKTACKGQKFAQLPRCLVVFVKRYSYDEINMKRFDRIHIPKYLTLEGHCAPGIDPTCPAVPDSTK
;
A
#
# COMPACT_ATOMS: atom_id res chain seq x y z
N LEU A 1 -3.82 6.98 -0.58
CA LEU A 1 -3.55 5.57 -0.22
C LEU A 1 -3.72 4.70 -1.46
N ASP A 2 -4.86 4.83 -2.14
CA ASP A 2 -5.19 4.09 -3.37
C ASP A 2 -4.08 4.09 -4.41
N GLU A 3 -3.54 5.26 -4.77
CA GLU A 3 -2.43 5.35 -5.74
C GLU A 3 -1.18 4.58 -5.31
N HIS A 4 -0.89 4.47 -4.00
CA HIS A 4 0.29 3.73 -3.52
C HIS A 4 0.08 2.21 -3.48
N LEU A 5 -1.17 1.75 -3.38
CA LEU A 5 -1.52 0.33 -3.29
C LEU A 5 -2.08 -0.23 -4.62
N LYS A 6 -2.22 0.63 -5.63
CA LYS A 6 -2.72 0.26 -6.95
C LYS A 6 -1.85 -0.81 -7.58
N THR A 7 -2.48 -1.69 -8.35
CA THR A 7 -1.77 -2.69 -9.14
C THR A 7 -1.00 -2.00 -10.27
N GLU A 8 0.31 -2.19 -10.30
CA GLU A 8 1.21 -1.64 -11.31
C GLU A 8 1.65 -2.74 -12.28
N LYS A 9 1.83 -2.39 -13.55
CA LYS A 9 2.46 -3.28 -14.53
C LYS A 9 3.97 -3.15 -14.43
N ILE A 10 4.67 -4.27 -14.42
CA ILE A 10 6.12 -4.34 -14.32
C ILE A 10 6.70 -5.23 -15.41
N ASP A 11 7.90 -4.89 -15.85
CA ASP A 11 8.66 -5.71 -16.80
C ASP A 11 9.42 -6.79 -16.04
N ARG A 12 8.69 -7.85 -15.68
CA ARG A 12 9.22 -9.06 -15.08
C ARG A 12 8.75 -10.28 -15.84
N ALA A 13 9.71 -11.08 -16.28
CA ALA A 13 9.44 -12.29 -17.02
C ALA A 13 8.99 -13.42 -16.09
N CYS A 14 7.91 -14.10 -16.43
CA CYS A 14 7.49 -15.31 -15.73
C CYS A 14 8.35 -16.50 -16.15
N GLU A 15 9.00 -17.17 -15.19
CA GLU A 15 9.88 -18.32 -15.43
C GLU A 15 9.15 -19.51 -16.07
N LYS A 16 7.83 -19.64 -15.85
CA LYS A 16 7.04 -20.79 -16.33
C LYS A 16 6.49 -20.61 -17.73
N CYS A 17 5.96 -19.42 -18.05
CA CYS A 17 5.28 -19.17 -19.33
C CYS A 17 6.05 -18.23 -20.27
N GLY A 18 7.18 -17.66 -19.82
CA GLY A 18 7.99 -16.74 -20.63
C GLY A 18 7.35 -15.38 -20.92
N ALA A 19 6.18 -15.09 -20.34
CA ALA A 19 5.53 -13.79 -20.49
C ALA A 19 6.43 -12.68 -19.94
N LYS A 20 6.67 -11.62 -20.72
CA LYS A 20 7.67 -10.57 -20.42
C LYS A 20 7.19 -9.52 -19.41
N THR A 21 5.90 -9.48 -19.13
CA THR A 21 5.26 -8.49 -18.26
C THR A 21 4.46 -9.17 -17.17
N ALA A 22 4.39 -8.53 -16.01
CA ALA A 22 3.65 -8.99 -14.85
C ALA A 22 2.89 -7.82 -14.20
N CYS A 23 1.93 -8.14 -13.34
CA CYS A 23 1.23 -7.17 -12.52
C CYS A 23 1.65 -7.35 -11.07
N LYS A 24 2.00 -6.25 -10.41
CA LYS A 24 2.36 -6.20 -8.99
C LYS A 24 1.32 -5.37 -8.25
N GLY A 25 0.56 -6.02 -7.39
CA GLY A 25 -0.31 -5.37 -6.42
C GLY A 25 0.27 -5.48 -5.01
N GLN A 26 -0.08 -4.55 -4.14
CA GLN A 26 0.26 -4.59 -2.72
C GLN A 26 -1.02 -4.52 -1.89
N LYS A 27 -1.14 -5.40 -0.90
CA LYS A 27 -2.29 -5.46 0.00
C LYS A 27 -1.83 -5.67 1.44
N PHE A 28 -2.64 -5.24 2.39
CA PHE A 28 -2.42 -5.53 3.80
C PHE A 28 -2.68 -7.01 4.06
N ALA A 29 -1.63 -7.75 4.40
CA ALA A 29 -1.75 -9.13 4.86
C ALA A 29 -2.27 -9.21 6.31
N GLN A 30 -2.15 -8.13 7.07
CA GLN A 30 -2.63 -8.00 8.44
C GLN A 30 -2.89 -6.52 8.73
N LEU A 31 -3.94 -6.23 9.49
CA LEU A 31 -4.24 -4.85 9.87
C LEU A 31 -3.33 -4.41 11.04
N PRO A 32 -2.53 -3.34 10.88
CA PRO A 32 -1.74 -2.81 11.98
C PRO A 32 -2.66 -2.09 12.99
N ARG A 33 -2.32 -2.16 14.29
CA ARG A 33 -3.03 -1.39 15.32
C ARG A 33 -2.83 0.11 15.19
N CYS A 34 -1.66 0.53 14.69
CA CYS A 34 -1.31 1.92 14.43
C CYS A 34 -0.81 2.03 12.99
N LEU A 35 -1.46 2.89 12.19
CA LEU A 35 -1.02 3.18 10.82
C LEU A 35 -0.25 4.50 10.79
N VAL A 36 1.05 4.43 10.49
CA VAL A 36 1.90 5.61 10.32
C VAL A 36 1.94 5.97 8.83
N VAL A 37 1.46 7.16 8.48
CA VAL A 37 1.39 7.61 7.08
C VAL A 37 2.39 8.73 6.84
N PHE A 38 3.39 8.45 6.00
CA PHE A 38 4.34 9.45 5.53
C PHE A 38 3.85 10.08 4.24
N VAL A 39 3.56 11.38 4.28
CA VAL A 39 3.17 12.15 3.10
C VAL A 39 4.42 12.63 2.37
N LYS A 40 4.69 12.10 1.18
CA LYS A 40 5.81 12.52 0.34
C LYS A 40 5.54 13.91 -0.26
N ARG A 41 5.93 14.96 0.47
CA ARG A 41 5.86 16.36 0.02
C ARG A 41 7.13 16.82 -0.69
N TYR A 42 7.87 15.91 -1.30
CA TYR A 42 9.09 16.21 -2.05
C TYR A 42 9.04 15.39 -3.33
N SER A 43 9.34 16.03 -4.46
CA SER A 43 9.59 15.31 -5.71
C SER A 43 11.08 15.43 -6.05
N TYR A 44 11.62 14.32 -6.55
CA TYR A 44 12.94 14.26 -7.14
C TYR A 44 12.76 14.31 -8.66
N ASP A 45 12.35 15.48 -9.15
CA ASP A 45 12.27 15.79 -10.57
C ASP A 45 13.52 16.61 -10.95
N GLU A 46 13.48 17.36 -12.06
CA GLU A 46 14.59 18.23 -12.50
C GLU A 46 14.97 19.32 -11.46
N ILE A 47 14.03 19.71 -10.59
CA ILE A 47 14.25 20.65 -9.50
C ILE A 47 13.74 20.01 -8.20
N ASN A 48 14.64 19.76 -7.26
CA ASN A 48 14.30 19.24 -5.94
C ASN A 48 13.55 20.29 -5.12
N MET A 49 12.23 20.12 -4.99
CA MET A 49 11.40 21.11 -4.30
C MET A 49 10.39 20.46 -3.37
N LYS A 50 10.12 21.15 -2.25
CA LYS A 50 9.02 20.82 -1.36
C LYS A 50 7.69 21.17 -2.04
N ARG A 51 6.76 20.23 -2.12
CA ARG A 51 5.42 20.48 -2.65
C ARG A 51 4.57 21.22 -1.61
N PHE A 52 3.90 22.27 -2.06
CA PHE A 52 3.05 23.14 -1.24
C PHE A 52 1.55 22.94 -1.51
N ASP A 53 1.21 21.94 -2.31
CA ASP A 53 -0.16 21.51 -2.55
C ASP A 53 -0.88 21.16 -1.24
N ARG A 54 -2.18 21.42 -1.24
CA ARG A 54 -3.06 21.09 -0.11
C ARG A 54 -3.40 19.62 -0.17
N ILE A 55 -3.27 18.95 0.98
CA ILE A 55 -3.55 17.53 1.12
C ILE A 55 -4.66 17.41 2.17
N HIS A 56 -5.75 16.76 1.79
CA HIS A 56 -6.87 16.52 2.68
C HIS A 56 -6.65 15.22 3.45
N ILE A 57 -6.56 15.31 4.78
CA ILE A 57 -6.46 14.14 5.66
C ILE A 57 -7.83 13.96 6.33
N PRO A 58 -8.60 12.92 5.93
CA PRO A 58 -9.91 12.68 6.52
C PRO A 58 -9.77 12.20 7.97
N LYS A 59 -10.80 12.47 8.80
CA LYS A 59 -10.86 12.00 10.19
C LYS A 59 -10.90 10.47 10.30
N TYR A 60 -11.50 9.81 9.31
CA TYR A 60 -11.63 8.35 9.24
C TYR A 60 -11.05 7.85 7.92
N LEU A 61 -10.42 6.67 7.95
CA LEU A 61 -9.78 6.04 6.79
C LEU A 61 -10.37 4.64 6.58
N THR A 62 -10.92 4.41 5.39
CA THR A 62 -11.43 3.08 4.99
C THR A 62 -10.31 2.27 4.35
N LEU A 63 -10.08 1.05 4.87
CA LEU A 63 -9.06 0.11 4.36
C LEU A 63 -9.68 -1.07 3.58
N GLU A 64 -11.00 -1.07 3.42
CA GLU A 64 -11.71 -2.03 2.58
C GLU A 64 -11.18 -1.99 1.14
N GLY A 65 -11.03 -3.16 0.51
CA GLY A 65 -10.42 -3.31 -0.82
C GLY A 65 -8.88 -3.34 -0.82
N HIS A 66 -8.23 -2.78 0.20
CA HIS A 66 -6.76 -2.77 0.35
C HIS A 66 -6.23 -3.95 1.17
N CYS A 67 -7.10 -4.75 1.77
CA CYS A 67 -6.73 -5.94 2.53
C CYS A 67 -6.69 -7.19 1.66
N ALA A 68 -5.81 -8.12 1.99
CA ALA A 68 -5.76 -9.44 1.37
C ALA A 68 -7.06 -10.22 1.64
N PRO A 69 -7.44 -11.18 0.78
CA PRO A 69 -8.64 -12.00 1.00
C PRO A 69 -8.57 -12.71 2.35
N GLY A 70 -9.67 -12.71 3.12
CA GLY A 70 -9.75 -13.37 4.43
C GLY A 70 -9.28 -12.53 5.62
N ILE A 71 -8.83 -11.29 5.40
CA ILE A 71 -8.53 -10.36 6.50
C ILE A 71 -9.80 -9.62 6.88
N ASP A 72 -10.25 -9.85 8.12
CA ASP A 72 -11.32 -9.08 8.74
C ASP A 72 -10.72 -7.78 9.33
N PRO A 73 -11.04 -6.60 8.78
CA PRO A 73 -10.55 -5.31 9.28
C PRO A 73 -11.07 -4.97 10.69
N THR A 74 -12.00 -5.73 11.25
CA THR A 74 -12.51 -5.53 12.61
C THR A 74 -11.74 -6.33 13.68
N CYS A 75 -10.91 -7.29 13.26
CA CYS A 75 -10.13 -8.12 14.18
C CYS A 75 -8.64 -7.71 14.16
N PRO A 76 -8.18 -6.84 15.08
CA PRO A 76 -6.76 -6.58 15.20
C PRO A 76 -6.04 -7.87 15.56
N ALA A 77 -5.01 -8.21 14.80
CA ALA A 77 -4.22 -9.39 15.08
C ALA A 77 -3.72 -9.36 16.54
N VAL A 78 -4.12 -10.37 17.28
CA VAL A 78 -3.59 -10.65 18.60
C VAL A 78 -2.24 -11.33 18.34
N PRO A 79 -1.11 -10.81 18.88
CA PRO A 79 0.13 -11.56 18.83
C PRO A 79 -0.12 -12.89 19.55
N ASP A 80 0.13 -14.00 18.87
CA ASP A 80 0.01 -15.33 19.46
C ASP A 80 0.94 -15.37 20.67
N SER A 81 0.37 -15.43 21.87
CA SER A 81 1.16 -15.42 23.10
C SER A 81 1.83 -16.78 23.18
N THR A 82 3.10 -16.83 22.75
CA THR A 82 3.93 -18.03 22.84
C THR A 82 3.89 -18.55 24.28
N LYS A 83 3.39 -19.79 24.43
CA LYS A 83 3.44 -20.58 25.66
C LYS A 83 4.88 -20.90 26.05
#